data_AF-A0A7C7NZD9-F1
#
_entry.id   AF-A0A7C7NZD9-F1
#
_cell.length_a   1.000
_cell.length_b   1.000
_cell.length_c   1.000
_cell.angle_alpha   90.00
_cell.angle_beta   90.00
_cell.angle_gamma   90.00
#
_symmetry.space_group_name_H-M   'P 1'
#
loop_
_entity.id
_entity.type
_entity.pdbx_description
1 polymer ?
#
loop_
_entity_poly.entity_id
_entity_poly.type
_entity_poly.pdbx_seq_one_letter_code
_entity_poly.pdbx_strand_id
1 'polypeptide(L)' 'MYKKNMTIAGFDDEVFNAITAEDKRQEDHIELIASENYTSPRVMEAQGSSLTNKYAEGYP' A
#
# COMPACT_ATOMS: atom_id res chain seq x y z
N MET A 1 13.20 -15.97 -8.72
CA MET A 1 12.82 -14.57 -8.47
C MET A 1 11.30 -14.45 -8.59
N TYR A 2 10.65 -13.73 -7.68
CA TYR A 2 9.20 -13.56 -7.65
C TYR A 2 8.68 -12.90 -8.94
N LYS A 3 7.50 -13.32 -9.41
CA LYS A 3 6.89 -12.73 -10.61
C LYS A 3 6.26 -11.39 -10.24
N LYS A 4 6.39 -10.37 -11.10
CA LYS A 4 5.80 -9.03 -10.87
C LYS A 4 4.27 -9.02 -10.77
N ASN A 5 3.62 -10.09 -11.22
CA ASN A 5 2.17 -10.25 -11.14
C ASN A 5 1.73 -11.07 -9.91
N MET A 6 2.62 -11.34 -8.96
CA MET A 6 2.22 -11.92 -7.68
C MET A 6 1.44 -10.86 -6.88
N THR A 7 0.26 -11.23 -6.43
CA THR A 7 -0.67 -10.38 -5.67
C THR A 7 -0.99 -11.02 -4.34
N ILE A 8 -1.51 -10.23 -3.40
CA ILE A 8 -2.02 -10.74 -2.12
C ILE A 8 -3.31 -11.55 -2.32
N ALA A 9 -4.18 -11.14 -3.25
CA ALA A 9 -5.38 -11.89 -3.63
C ALA A 9 -5.02 -13.30 -4.11
N GLY A 10 -5.72 -14.31 -3.60
CA GLY A 10 -5.50 -15.73 -3.87
C GLY A 10 -4.28 -16.34 -3.15
N PHE A 11 -3.44 -15.52 -2.50
CA PHE A 11 -2.37 -16.00 -1.61
C PHE A 11 -2.80 -15.87 -0.14
N ASP A 12 -3.33 -14.71 0.22
CA ASP A 12 -3.88 -14.40 1.53
C ASP A 12 -5.17 -13.56 1.36
N ASP A 13 -6.29 -14.27 1.27
CA ASP A 13 -7.59 -13.64 1.04
C ASP A 13 -8.08 -12.88 2.28
N GLU A 14 -7.62 -13.22 3.49
CA GLU A 14 -7.98 -12.48 4.70
C GLU A 14 -7.39 -11.07 4.66
N VAL A 15 -6.09 -10.95 4.35
CA VAL A 15 -5.43 -9.65 4.19
C VAL A 15 -6.01 -8.87 3.00
N PHE A 16 -6.25 -9.54 1.87
CA PHE A 16 -6.86 -8.89 0.70
C PHE A 16 -8.24 -8.29 1.02
N ASN A 17 -9.08 -9.04 1.73
CA ASN A 17 -10.41 -8.59 2.12
C ASN A 17 -10.34 -7.43 3.12
N ALA A 18 -9.38 -7.45 4.06
CA ALA A 18 -9.17 -6.36 5.00
C ALA A 18 -8.76 -5.05 4.31
N ILE A 19 -7.85 -5.13 3.32
CA ILE A 19 -7.44 -3.95 2.51
C ILE A 19 -8.66 -3.39 1.76
N THR A 20 -9.41 -4.25 1.07
CA THR A 20 -10.57 -3.83 0.29
C THR A 20 -11.67 -3.22 1.17
N ALA A 21 -11.87 -3.74 2.38
CA ALA A 21 -12.82 -3.19 3.34
C ALA A 21 -12.40 -1.79 3.83
N GLU A 22 -11.09 -1.56 4.03
CA GLU A 22 -10.58 -0.25 4.42
C GLU A 22 -10.68 0.77 3.28
N ASP A 23 -10.37 0.39 2.05
CA ASP A 23 -10.57 1.24 0.87
C ASP A 23 -12.03 1.73 0.79
N LYS A 24 -12.99 0.80 0.97
CA LYS A 24 -14.41 1.14 1.02
C LYS A 24 -14.76 2.06 2.19
N ARG A 25 -14.23 1.79 3.38
CA ARG A 25 -14.48 2.62 4.58
C ARG A 25 -14.02 4.06 4.36
N GLN A 26 -12.86 4.23 3.73
CA GLN A 26 -12.29 5.53 3.40
C GLN A 26 -13.10 6.31 2.36
N GLU A 27 -13.72 5.62 1.40
CA GLU A 27 -14.57 6.25 0.37
C GLU A 27 -15.98 6.59 0.90
N ASP A 28 -16.53 5.75 1.77
CA ASP A 28 -17.90 5.87 2.25
C ASP A 28 -18.05 6.95 3.34
N HIS A 29 -16.96 7.40 3.98
CA HIS A 29 -16.98 8.32 5.12
C HIS A 29 -16.33 9.68 4.85
N ILE A 30 -16.78 10.72 5.55
CA ILE A 30 -16.11 12.02 5.58
C ILE A 30 -15.01 11.97 6.65
N GLU A 31 -13.76 12.07 6.22
CA GLU A 31 -12.62 12.10 7.15
C GLU A 31 -12.33 13.52 7.62
N LEU A 32 -12.46 13.74 8.93
CA LEU A 32 -12.31 15.05 9.59
C LEU A 32 -11.09 15.13 10.52
N ILE A 33 -10.27 14.08 10.54
CA ILE A 33 -9.04 14.06 11.32
C ILE A 33 -8.02 14.96 10.59
N ALA A 34 -7.75 16.14 11.15
CA ALA A 34 -6.96 17.17 10.49
C ALA A 34 -5.52 16.76 10.11
N SER A 35 -4.99 15.72 10.76
CA SER A 35 -3.65 15.18 10.49
C SER A 35 -3.63 14.04 9.47
N GLU A 36 -4.79 13.51 9.08
CA GLU A 36 -4.90 12.45 8.06
C GLU A 36 -5.06 13.05 6.66
N ASN A 37 -4.70 12.25 5.65
CA ASN A 37 -4.77 12.68 4.26
C ASN A 37 -4.78 11.48 3.31
N TYR A 38 -5.26 11.69 2.09
CA TYR A 38 -5.16 10.73 1.00
C TYR A 38 -3.92 11.03 0.16
N THR A 39 -3.00 10.07 0.08
CA THR A 39 -1.81 10.22 -0.74
C THR A 39 -2.12 9.97 -2.22
N SER A 40 -1.26 10.47 -3.11
CA SER A 40 -1.45 10.24 -4.55
C SER A 40 -1.06 8.81 -4.96
N PRO A 41 -1.64 8.25 -6.04
CA PRO A 41 -1.22 6.95 -6.58
C PRO A 41 0.27 6.84 -6.92
N ARG A 42 0.90 7.97 -7.29
CA ARG A 42 2.34 8.03 -7.59
C ARG A 42 3.21 7.78 -6.35
N VAL A 43 2.74 8.21 -5.17
CA VAL A 43 3.44 7.96 -3.91
C VAL A 43 3.31 6.49 -3.53
N MET A 44 2.11 5.91 -3.68
CA MET A 44 1.89 4.47 -3.42
C MET A 44 2.72 3.58 -4.36
N GLU A 45 2.85 3.95 -5.63
CA GLU A 45 3.72 3.25 -6.59
C GLU A 45 5.18 3.21 -6.14
N ALA A 46 5.72 4.36 -5.70
CA ALA A 46 7.10 4.44 -5.21
C ALA A 46 7.27 3.62 -3.92
N GLN A 47 6.29 3.65 -3.01
CA GLN A 47 6.31 2.89 -1.76
C GLN A 47 6.29 1.37 -1.99
N GLY A 48 5.53 0.90 -2.99
CA GLY A 48 5.47 -0.52 -3.38
C GLY A 48 6.61 -0.99 -4.30
N SER A 49 7.66 -0.19 -4.47
CA SER A 49 8.73 -0.47 -5.44
C SER A 49 9.84 -1.38 -4.90
N SER A 50 10.78 -1.75 -5.78
CA SER A 50 11.95 -2.56 -5.42
C SER A 50 12.91 -1.88 -4.43
N LEU A 51 12.70 -0.61 -4.08
CA LEU A 51 13.52 0.11 -3.09
C LEU A 51 13.51 -0.61 -1.73
N THR A 52 12.43 -1.31 -1.38
CA THR A 52 12.34 -2.10 -0.13
C THR A 52 13.38 -3.21 -0.02
N ASN A 53 13.91 -3.71 -1.15
CA ASN A 53 14.90 -4.78 -1.15
C ASN A 53 16.31 -4.29 -0.78
N LYS A 54 16.54 -2.97 -0.76
CA LYS A 54 17.89 -2.42 -0.69
C LYS A 54 18.31 -2.17 0.76
N TYR A 55 19.41 -2.81 1.15
CA TYR A 55 20.21 -2.38 2.30
C TYR A 55 21.08 -1.18 1.91
N ALA A 56 21.00 -0.05 2.62
CA ALA A 56 21.66 1.20 2.24
C ALA A 56 22.18 1.99 3.46
N GLU A 57 23.11 1.41 4.22
CA GLU A 57 23.84 2.13 5.27
C GLU A 57 24.77 3.20 4.71
N GLY A 58 24.99 4.27 5.48
CA GLY A 58 25.88 5.37 5.13
C GLY A 58 25.11 6.61 4.64
N TYR A 59 25.81 7.46 3.88
CA TYR A 59 25.23 8.62 3.18
C TYR A 59 25.21 8.33 1.67
N PRO A 60 24.44 9.11 0.87
CA PRO A 60 24.39 8.93 -0.58
C PRO A 60 25.77 8.82 -1.27
#